data_AF-A0A9C9G9D4-F1
#
_entry.id   AF-A0A9C9G9D4-F1
#
_cell.length_a   1.000
_cell.length_b   1.000
_cell.length_c   1.000
_cell.angle_alpha   90.00
_cell.angle_beta   90.00
_cell.angle_gamma   90.00
#
_symmetry.space_group_name_H-M   'P 1'
#
loop_
_entity.id
_entity.type
_entity.pdbx_description
1 polymer ?
#
loop_
_entity_poly.entity_id
_entity_poly.type
_entity_poly.pdbx_seq_one_letter_code
_entity_poly.pdbx_strand_id
1 'polypeptide(L)'
;PAYALRKKLIALRQKAGLTQEQIAEVLHTKKSNISRLENANSVISPKLSTIEQYADAIGYDIEIKFKPKNHRTNRSIGRKKRAD
;
A
#
# COMPACT_ATOMS: atom_id res chain seq x y z
N PRO A 1 -5.98 3.51 -3.37
CA PRO A 1 -4.69 3.24 -2.68
C PRO A 1 -4.13 1.83 -2.95
N ALA A 2 -4.90 0.77 -2.65
CA ALA A 2 -4.46 -0.62 -2.83
C ALA A 2 -4.09 -0.97 -4.29
N TYR A 3 -4.90 -0.55 -5.27
CA TYR A 3 -4.59 -0.77 -6.69
C TYR A 3 -3.22 -0.19 -7.11
N ALA A 4 -2.95 1.07 -6.75
CA ALA A 4 -1.70 1.74 -7.08
C ALA A 4 -0.49 1.07 -6.40
N LEU A 5 -0.66 0.61 -5.16
CA LEU A 5 0.36 -0.18 -4.46
C LEU A 5 0.67 -1.48 -5.20
N ARG A 6 -0.35 -2.27 -5.58
CA ARG A 6 -0.14 -3.54 -6.29
C ARG A 6 0.57 -3.36 -7.62
N LYS A 7 0.16 -2.34 -8.40
CA LYS A 7 0.84 -1.98 -9.66
C LYS A 7 2.31 -1.63 -9.42
N LYS A 8 2.62 -0.93 -8.31
CA LYS A 8 4.00 -0.62 -7.92
C LYS A 8 4.79 -1.88 -7.56
N LEU A 9 4.22 -2.81 -6.79
CA LEU A 9 4.88 -4.08 -6.45
C LEU A 9 5.22 -4.89 -7.71
N ILE A 10 4.27 -5.04 -8.65
CA ILE A 10 4.51 -5.71 -9.93
C ILE A 10 5.67 -5.06 -10.68
N ALA A 11 5.65 -3.73 -10.82
CA ALA A 11 6.67 -3.00 -11.56
C ALA A 11 8.06 -3.15 -10.92
N LEU A 12 8.14 -3.13 -9.59
CA LEU A 12 9.40 -3.29 -8.87
C LEU A 12 9.96 -4.70 -9.03
N ARG A 13 9.13 -5.75 -8.94
CA ARG A 13 9.55 -7.14 -9.21
C ARG A 13 10.02 -7.32 -10.64
N GLN A 14 9.29 -6.78 -11.62
CA GLN A 14 9.69 -6.82 -13.02
C GLN A 14 11.03 -6.10 -13.25
N LYS A 15 11.23 -4.94 -12.60
CA LYS A 15 12.50 -4.21 -12.64
C LYS A 15 13.66 -4.99 -12.02
N ALA A 16 13.39 -5.81 -11.00
CA ALA A 16 14.34 -6.74 -10.41
C ALA A 16 14.58 -7.99 -11.28
N GLY A 17 13.89 -8.15 -12.42
CA GLY A 17 14.04 -9.30 -13.31
C GLY A 17 13.47 -10.61 -12.77
N LEU A 18 12.64 -10.55 -11.72
CA LEU A 18 12.10 -11.74 -11.05
C LEU A 18 10.72 -12.11 -11.57
N THR A 19 10.45 -13.41 -11.67
CA THR A 19 9.10 -13.97 -11.85
C THR A 19 8.33 -14.04 -10.53
N GLN A 20 7.03 -14.35 -10.59
CA GLN A 20 6.23 -14.57 -9.38
C GLN A 20 6.68 -15.81 -8.60
N GLU A 21 7.14 -16.86 -9.28
CA GLU A 21 7.76 -18.03 -8.63
C GLU A 21 9.02 -17.64 -7.88
N GLN A 22 9.95 -16.95 -8.55
CA GLN A 22 11.26 -16.63 -7.95
C GLN A 22 11.13 -15.74 -6.72
N ILE A 23 10.29 -14.71 -6.76
CA ILE A 23 10.08 -13.89 -5.56
C ILE A 23 9.32 -14.65 -4.47
N ALA A 24 8.49 -15.63 -4.82
CA ALA A 24 7.82 -16.48 -3.84
C ALA A 24 8.84 -17.35 -3.09
N GLU A 25 9.86 -17.85 -3.79
CA GLU A 25 10.96 -18.60 -3.18
C GLU A 25 11.75 -17.74 -2.19
N VAL A 26 12.12 -16.51 -2.58
CA VAL A 26 12.81 -15.55 -1.68
C VAL A 26 11.96 -15.24 -0.45
N LEU A 27 10.65 -15.08 -0.63
CA LEU A 27 9.71 -14.76 0.46
C LEU A 27 9.22 -16.00 1.22
N HIS A 28 9.77 -17.18 0.94
CA HIS A 28 9.37 -18.46 1.53
C HIS A 28 7.85 -18.66 1.54
N THR A 29 7.22 -18.36 0.41
CA THR A 29 5.76 -18.44 0.23
C THR A 29 5.41 -19.14 -1.08
N LYS A 30 4.12 -19.33 -1.33
CA LYS A 30 3.63 -19.95 -2.57
C LYS A 30 3.45 -18.91 -3.66
N LYS A 31 3.73 -19.24 -4.93
CA LYS A 31 3.42 -18.38 -6.08
C LYS A 31 1.96 -17.89 -6.09
N SER A 32 1.02 -18.73 -5.68
CA SER A 32 -0.39 -18.34 -5.56
C SER A 32 -0.63 -17.20 -4.56
N ASN A 33 0.19 -17.06 -3.52
CA ASN A 33 0.14 -15.94 -2.60
C ASN A 33 0.68 -14.66 -3.24
N ILE A 34 1.79 -14.74 -4.00
CA ILE A 34 2.32 -13.61 -4.77
C ILE A 34 1.32 -13.16 -5.84
N SER A 35 0.71 -14.10 -6.55
CA SER A 35 -0.34 -13.81 -7.53
C SER A 35 -1.52 -13.06 -6.89
N ARG A 36 -2.00 -13.52 -5.73
CA ARG A 36 -3.07 -12.83 -4.98
C ARG A 36 -2.64 -11.46 -4.45
N LEU A 37 -1.37 -11.30 -4.07
CA LEU A 37 -0.78 -10.03 -3.65
C LEU A 37 -0.69 -9.03 -4.81
N GLU A 38 -0.34 -9.49 -6.01
CA GLU A 38 -0.22 -8.66 -7.21
C GLU A 38 -1.56 -8.44 -7.94
N ASN A 39 -2.58 -9.26 -7.67
CA ASN A 39 -3.87 -9.16 -8.34
C ASN A 39 -4.61 -7.85 -8.01
N ALA A 40 -4.73 -6.99 -9.01
CA ALA A 40 -5.42 -5.70 -8.96
C ALA A 40 -6.89 -5.79 -8.48
N ASN A 41 -7.56 -6.91 -8.72
CA ASN A 41 -8.96 -7.15 -8.38
C ASN A 41 -9.15 -7.89 -7.04
N SER A 42 -8.07 -8.17 -6.31
CA SER A 42 -8.16 -8.86 -5.02
C SER A 42 -8.77 -7.95 -3.95
N VAL A 43 -9.84 -8.45 -3.33
CA VAL A 43 -10.58 -7.80 -2.23
C VAL A 43 -9.76 -7.77 -0.93
N ILE A 44 -8.79 -8.68 -0.79
CA ILE A 44 -7.96 -8.81 0.42
C ILE A 44 -6.79 -7.83 0.33
N SER A 45 -6.78 -6.82 1.19
CA SER A 45 -5.65 -5.90 1.30
C SER A 45 -4.40 -6.60 1.86
N PRO A 46 -3.21 -6.39 1.29
CA PRO A 46 -1.99 -6.90 1.88
C PRO A 46 -1.70 -6.26 3.24
N LYS A 47 -1.10 -7.04 4.13
CA LYS A 47 -0.57 -6.54 5.40
C LYS A 47 0.70 -5.73 5.14
N LEU A 48 0.95 -4.73 5.99
CA LEU A 48 2.17 -3.91 5.88
C LEU A 48 3.44 -4.78 5.92
N SER A 49 3.48 -5.77 6.82
CA SER A 49 4.59 -6.72 6.92
C SER A 49 4.89 -7.49 5.63
N THR A 50 3.85 -7.81 4.84
CA THR A 50 4.04 -8.46 3.54
C THR A 50 4.64 -7.50 2.52
N ILE A 51 4.28 -6.22 2.57
CA ILE A 51 4.84 -5.19 1.69
C ILE A 51 6.31 -4.97 2.06
N GLU A 52 6.63 -4.91 3.35
CA GLU A 52 8.00 -4.78 3.88
C GLU A 52 8.91 -5.92 3.42
N GLN A 53 8.49 -7.17 3.67
CA GLN A 53 9.24 -8.35 3.22
C GLN A 53 9.43 -8.35 1.70
N TYR A 54 8.38 -8.00 0.96
CA TYR A 54 8.45 -7.92 -0.49
C TYR A 54 9.49 -6.90 -0.95
N ALA A 55 9.50 -5.70 -0.37
CA ALA A 55 10.43 -4.64 -0.72
C ALA A 55 11.88 -5.02 -0.38
N ASP A 56 12.10 -5.61 0.79
CA ASP A 56 13.41 -6.12 1.22
C ASP A 56 13.96 -7.18 0.25
N ALA A 57 13.11 -8.14 -0.15
CA ALA A 57 13.46 -9.19 -1.12
C ALA A 57 13.92 -8.68 -2.50
N ILE A 58 13.63 -7.43 -2.84
CA ILE A 58 14.06 -6.79 -4.09
C ILE A 58 14.99 -5.60 -3.87
N GLY A 59 15.48 -5.38 -2.64
CA GLY A 59 16.45 -4.34 -2.30
C GLY A 59 15.88 -2.92 -2.24
N TYR A 60 14.65 -2.76 -1.72
CA TYR A 60 14.01 -1.46 -1.56
C TYR A 60 13.57 -1.22 -0.11
N ASP A 61 13.74 0.02 0.34
CA ASP A 61 13.14 0.52 1.57
C ASP A 61 11.72 1.07 1.33
N ILE A 62 10.89 1.08 2.38
CA ILE A 62 9.53 1.63 2.35
C ILE A 62 9.48 2.99 3.04
N GLU A 63 8.99 4.00 2.31
CA GLU A 63 8.61 5.31 2.85
C GLU A 63 7.08 5.47 2.80
N ILE A 64 6.47 5.79 3.95
CA ILE A 64 5.01 6.00 4.08
C ILE A 64 4.72 7.49 4.30
N LYS A 65 3.87 8.08 3.46
CA LYS A 65 3.41 9.47 3.58
C LYS A 65 1.92 9.54 3.86
N PHE A 66 1.55 10.26 4.92
CA PHE A 66 0.16 10.56 5.25
C PHE A 66 -0.24 11.91 4.66
N LYS A 67 -1.48 12.02 4.18
CA LYS A 67 -2.07 13.28 3.74
C LYS A 67 -3.28 13.58 4.61
N PRO A 68 -3.53 14.86 4.97
CA PRO A 68 -4.72 15.22 5.71
C PRO A 68 -5.95 14.81 4.90
N LYS A 69 -6.94 14.21 5.57
CA LYS A 69 -8.28 14.09 4.98
C LYS A 69 -8.87 15.50 5.01
N ASN A 70 -9.40 15.98 3.88
CA ASN A 70 -10.12 17.25 3.82
C ASN A 70 -11.45 17.15 4.58
N HIS A 71 -11.40 17.06 5.90
CA HIS A 71 -12.55 17.28 6.76
C HIS A 71 -12.57 18.77 7.09
N ARG A 72 -13.08 19.57 6.15
CA ARG A 72 -13.65 20.86 6.53
C ARG A 72 -14.91 20.57 7.33
N THR A 73 -14.79 20.30 8.63
CA THR A 73 -15.91 20.51 9.54
C THR A 73 -16.05 22.01 9.66
N ASN A 74 -16.85 22.58 8.77
CA ASN A 74 -17.44 23.90 8.94
C ASN A 74 -18.48 23.80 10.07
N ARG A 75 -18.01 23.52 11.29
CA ARG A 75 -18.83 23.51 12.48
C ARG A 75 -18.62 24.85 13.15
N SER A 76 -19.26 25.85 12.57
CA SER A 76 -19.91 26.95 13.28
C SER A 76 -19.47 27.11 14.74
N ILE A 77 -18.38 27.85 14.94
CA ILE A 77 -18.21 28.62 16.19
C ILE A 77 -19.17 29.81 16.07
N GLY A 78 -20.46 29.50 16.13
CA GLY A 78 -21.48 30.43 16.55
C GLY A 78 -21.40 30.50 18.07
N ARG A 79 -20.57 31.40 18.60
CA ARG A 79 -20.71 31.87 19.99
C ARG A 79 -20.83 33.39 19.97
N LYS A 80 -22.11 33.80 19.87
CA LYS A 80 -22.74 35.06 20.30
C LYS A 80 -21.85 36.31 20.28
N LYS A 81 -22.09 37.19 19.30
CA LYS A 81 -22.08 38.63 19.57
C LYS A 81 -23.06 38.89 20.72
N ARG A 82 -22.55 39.38 21.86
CA ARG A 82 -23.39 40.08 22.83
C ARG A 82 -23.71 41.43 22.20
N ALA A 83 -25.00 41.76 22.12
CA ALA A 83 -25.47 43.10 21.82
C ALA A 83 -25.42 43.91 23.12
N ASP A 84 -25.04 45.19 23.00
CA ASP A 84 -25.20 46.22 24.02
C ASP A 84 -26.70 46.54 24.24
#